data_AF-A0AB39BBZ4-F1
#
_entry.id   AF-A0AB39BBZ4-F1
#
_cell.length_a   1.000
_cell.length_b   1.000
_cell.length_c   1.000
_cell.angle_alpha   90.00
_cell.angle_beta   90.00
_cell.angle_gamma   90.00
#
_symmetry.space_group_name_H-M   'P 1'
#
loop_
_entity.id
_entity.type
_entity.pdbx_description
1 polymer ?
#
loop_
_entity_poly.entity_id
_entity_poly.type
_entity_poly.pdbx_seq_one_letter_code
_entity_poly.pdbx_strand_id
1 'polypeptide(L)'
;MDSLSWLDFTNLAVAILGLVVSTFLSILLFRLGRRLTFRSRMGTWDEYRDTSRRLFVNTNPERLPEIILINAKRYERDYDGGNNVNRHGDLQTRAELLDIRHNGIEVVCEIVSTWWAPDGRRTLTETARAAPNAMMIGVVPFRFIEHINVSGDEYRYSPIYYVSYRGPGKSPYSHFKYVESQGSPLGPSGRLYYATIDDLKELRRGRFVSWLQLQNYRVRSYRFERATRKGKDRLPGRS
;
A
#
# COMPACT_ATOMS: atom_id res chain seq x y z
N MET A 1 45.51 -35.73 -40.85
CA MET A 1 44.55 -34.62 -40.90
C MET A 1 43.23 -35.24 -41.26
N ASP A 2 42.46 -35.62 -40.25
CA ASP A 2 41.21 -36.33 -40.47
C ASP A 2 40.20 -35.33 -41.05
N SER A 3 39.76 -35.62 -42.27
CA SER A 3 38.78 -34.79 -42.97
C SER A 3 37.47 -34.79 -42.19
N LEU A 4 37.07 -33.62 -41.69
CA LEU A 4 35.72 -33.40 -41.15
C LEU A 4 34.71 -33.99 -42.15
N SER A 5 33.99 -35.02 -41.72
CA SER A 5 33.04 -35.70 -42.58
C SER A 5 31.81 -34.82 -42.75
N TRP A 6 31.13 -34.93 -43.90
CA TRP A 6 29.89 -34.19 -44.16
C TRP A 6 28.83 -34.49 -43.08
N LEU A 7 28.91 -35.66 -42.45
CA LEU A 7 28.08 -36.08 -41.33
C LEU A 7 28.32 -35.21 -40.07
N ASP A 8 29.56 -34.81 -39.79
CA ASP A 8 29.89 -33.95 -38.64
C ASP A 8 29.28 -32.55 -38.80
N PHE A 9 29.27 -32.02 -40.02
CA PHE A 9 28.60 -30.75 -40.34
C PHE A 9 27.08 -30.85 -40.17
N THR A 10 26.47 -31.95 -40.61
CA THR A 10 25.02 -32.15 -40.42
C THR A 10 24.64 -32.28 -38.95
N ASN A 11 25.43 -33.00 -38.16
CA ASN A 11 25.20 -33.16 -36.73
C ASN A 11 25.35 -31.83 -35.99
N LEU A 12 26.36 -31.03 -36.35
CA LEU A 12 26.55 -29.69 -35.80
C LEU A 12 25.38 -28.76 -36.17
N ALA A 13 24.92 -28.79 -37.42
CA ALA A 13 23.78 -27.99 -37.87
C ALA A 13 22.49 -28.36 -37.14
N VAL A 14 22.21 -29.66 -36.95
CA VAL A 14 21.05 -30.15 -36.18
C VAL A 14 21.15 -29.74 -34.70
N ALA A 15 22.35 -29.83 -34.10
CA ALA A 15 22.57 -29.41 -32.72
C ALA A 15 22.32 -27.91 -32.52
N ILE A 16 22.83 -27.08 -33.43
CA ILE A 16 22.59 -25.62 -33.41
C ILE A 16 21.10 -25.32 -33.60
N LEU A 17 20.44 -25.97 -34.56
CA LEU A 17 19.01 -25.81 -34.78
C LEU A 17 18.20 -26.18 -33.53
N GLY A 18 18.55 -27.30 -32.87
CA GLY A 18 17.94 -27.73 -31.62
C GLY A 18 18.11 -26.71 -30.48
N LEU A 19 19.30 -26.11 -30.35
CA LEU A 19 19.56 -25.03 -29.40
C LEU A 19 18.73 -23.77 -29.70
N VAL A 20 18.59 -23.40 -30.96
CA VAL A 20 17.77 -22.23 -31.37
C VAL A 20 16.29 -22.49 -31.06
N VAL A 21 15.77 -23.67 -31.43
CA VAL A 21 14.37 -24.04 -31.19
C VAL A 21 14.06 -24.12 -29.70
N SER A 22 14.92 -24.76 -28.91
CA SER A 22 14.74 -24.85 -27.44
C SER A 22 14.77 -23.47 -26.78
N THR A 23 15.72 -22.62 -27.14
CA THR A 23 15.82 -21.25 -26.63
C THR A 23 14.57 -20.44 -26.99
N PHE A 24 14.10 -20.54 -28.23
CA PHE A 24 12.87 -19.87 -28.67
C PHE A 24 11.65 -20.35 -27.89
N LEU A 25 11.51 -21.67 -27.69
CA LEU A 25 10.42 -22.26 -26.93
C LEU A 25 10.44 -21.78 -25.46
N SER A 26 11.61 -21.73 -24.82
CA SER A 26 11.75 -21.20 -23.45
C SER A 26 11.34 -19.72 -23.36
N ILE A 27 11.75 -18.89 -24.32
CA ILE A 27 11.35 -17.47 -24.36
C ILE A 27 9.83 -17.34 -24.53
N LEU A 28 9.23 -18.18 -25.39
CA LEU A 28 7.81 -18.16 -25.68
C LEU A 28 6.99 -18.58 -24.46
N LEU A 29 7.39 -19.68 -23.79
CA LEU A 29 6.78 -20.13 -22.53
C LEU A 29 6.92 -19.09 -21.41
N PHE A 30 8.09 -18.46 -21.29
CA PHE A 30 8.30 -17.40 -20.31
C PHE A 30 7.38 -16.18 -20.56
N ARG A 31 7.21 -15.78 -21.83
CA ARG A 31 6.29 -14.68 -22.20
C ARG A 31 4.83 -15.04 -21.95
N LEU A 32 4.42 -16.27 -22.29
CA LEU A 32 3.07 -16.78 -22.02
C LEU A 32 2.79 -16.83 -20.52
N GLY A 33 3.71 -17.40 -19.74
CA GLY A 33 3.63 -17.44 -18.29
C GLY A 33 3.45 -16.04 -17.70
N ARG A 34 4.29 -15.08 -18.12
CA ARG A 34 4.16 -13.67 -17.69
C ARG A 34 2.80 -13.06 -18.03
N ARG A 35 2.25 -13.33 -19.23
CA ARG A 35 0.93 -12.82 -19.64
C ARG A 35 -0.21 -13.42 -18.81
N LEU A 36 -0.17 -14.72 -18.52
CA LEU A 36 -1.15 -15.38 -17.67
C LEU A 36 -1.11 -14.81 -16.25
N THR A 37 0.08 -14.62 -15.67
CA THR A 37 0.23 -13.98 -14.36
C THR A 37 -0.22 -12.52 -14.36
N PHE A 38 -0.12 -11.81 -15.49
CA PHE A 38 -0.63 -10.44 -15.60
C PHE A 38 -2.16 -10.40 -15.63
N ARG A 39 -2.80 -11.26 -16.44
CA ARG A 39 -4.27 -11.37 -16.49
C ARG A 39 -4.86 -11.78 -15.15
N SER A 40 -4.28 -12.78 -14.50
CA SER A 40 -4.71 -13.20 -13.16
C SER A 40 -4.60 -12.05 -12.15
N ARG A 41 -3.48 -11.31 -12.14
CA ARG A 41 -3.33 -10.12 -11.29
C ARG A 41 -4.36 -9.04 -11.58
N MET A 42 -4.67 -8.80 -12.85
CA MET A 42 -5.69 -7.83 -13.23
C MET A 42 -7.08 -8.25 -12.73
N GLY A 43 -7.43 -9.53 -12.87
CA GLY A 43 -8.69 -10.07 -12.34
C GLY A 43 -8.81 -9.89 -10.84
N THR A 44 -7.74 -10.16 -10.08
CA THR A 44 -7.72 -9.91 -8.63
C THR A 44 -7.83 -8.41 -8.29
N TRP A 45 -7.23 -7.53 -9.08
CA TRP A 45 -7.38 -6.07 -8.87
C TRP A 45 -8.80 -5.59 -9.17
N ASP A 46 -9.45 -6.14 -10.18
CA ASP A 46 -10.85 -5.86 -10.48
C ASP A 46 -11.75 -6.36 -9.33
N GLU A 47 -11.49 -7.55 -8.78
CA GLU A 47 -12.18 -8.10 -7.61
C GLU A 47 -12.03 -7.19 -6.38
N TYR A 48 -10.80 -6.76 -6.06
CA TYR A 48 -10.57 -5.84 -4.94
C TYR A 48 -11.23 -4.49 -5.17
N ARG A 49 -11.20 -3.98 -6.40
CA ARG A 49 -11.88 -2.74 -6.76
C ARG A 49 -13.37 -2.85 -6.54
N ASP A 50 -14.00 -3.91 -7.04
CA ASP A 50 -15.44 -4.09 -6.95
C ASP A 50 -15.88 -4.38 -5.50
N THR A 51 -15.08 -5.12 -4.74
CA THR A 51 -15.27 -5.31 -3.29
C THR A 51 -15.20 -3.97 -2.54
N SER A 52 -14.17 -3.17 -2.82
CA SER A 52 -14.02 -1.84 -2.23
C SER A 52 -15.19 -0.92 -2.61
N ARG A 53 -15.68 -1.00 -3.85
CA ARG A 53 -16.81 -0.17 -4.33
C ARG A 53 -18.10 -0.50 -3.60
N ARG A 54 -18.35 -1.79 -3.33
CA ARG A 54 -19.52 -2.21 -2.53
C ARG A 54 -19.46 -1.64 -1.12
N LEU A 55 -18.28 -1.66 -0.48
CA LEU A 55 -18.07 -1.03 0.83
C LEU A 55 -18.35 0.47 0.78
N PHE A 56 -17.88 1.14 -0.26
CA PHE A 56 -18.06 2.57 -0.44
C PHE A 56 -19.52 2.98 -0.59
N VAL A 57 -20.31 2.22 -1.38
CA VAL A 57 -21.74 2.50 -1.63
C VAL A 57 -22.61 2.16 -0.41
N ASN A 58 -22.26 1.13 0.36
CA ASN A 58 -23.07 0.67 1.50
C ASN A 58 -22.84 1.49 2.79
N THR A 59 -21.99 2.51 2.74
CA THR A 59 -21.69 3.36 3.89
C THR A 59 -22.62 4.58 3.91
N ASN A 60 -22.92 5.08 5.11
CA ASN A 60 -23.73 6.29 5.32
C ASN A 60 -23.24 7.42 4.39
N PRO A 61 -24.13 8.04 3.59
CA PRO A 61 -23.77 9.12 2.67
C PRO A 61 -23.26 10.39 3.37
N GLU A 62 -23.25 10.46 4.70
CA GLU A 62 -22.71 11.59 5.46
C GLU A 62 -21.26 11.40 5.93
N ARG A 63 -20.69 10.18 5.79
CA ARG A 63 -19.35 9.86 6.30
C ARG A 63 -18.57 8.97 5.33
N LEU A 64 -17.25 9.19 5.30
CA LEU A 64 -16.35 8.30 4.58
C LEU A 64 -16.29 6.92 5.29
N PRO A 65 -16.21 5.81 4.53
CA PRO A 65 -16.05 4.48 5.11
C PRO A 65 -14.74 4.35 5.89
N GLU A 66 -14.81 3.97 7.16
CA GLU A 66 -13.63 3.61 7.94
C GLU A 66 -13.14 2.22 7.50
N ILE A 67 -11.84 2.12 7.22
CA ILE A 67 -11.18 0.86 6.91
C ILE A 67 -9.94 0.67 7.78
N ILE A 68 -9.57 -0.58 7.96
CA ILE A 68 -8.39 -0.97 8.72
C ILE A 68 -7.35 -1.52 7.74
N LEU A 69 -6.17 -0.89 7.69
CA LEU A 69 -5.02 -1.42 6.98
C LEU A 69 -4.18 -2.26 7.94
N ILE A 70 -3.96 -3.54 7.64
CA ILE A 70 -3.12 -4.44 8.42
C ILE A 70 -1.90 -4.83 7.60
N ASN A 71 -0.70 -4.78 8.21
CA ASN A 71 0.50 -5.31 7.59
C ASN A 71 0.47 -6.85 7.56
N ALA A 72 0.10 -7.42 6.41
CA ALA A 72 -0.15 -8.87 6.27
C ALA A 72 1.03 -9.73 6.75
N LYS A 73 2.25 -9.41 6.31
CA LYS A 73 3.46 -10.14 6.69
C LYS A 73 3.76 -10.11 8.18
N ARG A 74 3.47 -8.97 8.81
CA ARG A 74 3.70 -8.82 10.25
C ARG A 74 2.59 -9.51 11.04
N TYR A 75 1.36 -9.40 10.57
CA TYR A 75 0.22 -10.10 11.14
C TYR A 75 0.46 -11.61 11.14
N GLU A 76 0.84 -12.19 10.01
CA GLU A 76 1.13 -13.64 9.90
C GLU A 76 2.22 -14.10 10.88
N ARG A 77 3.29 -13.30 11.05
CA ARG A 77 4.40 -13.64 11.94
C ARG A 77 4.07 -13.46 13.43
N ASP A 78 3.32 -12.42 13.77
CA ASP A 78 3.01 -12.02 15.14
C ASP A 78 1.67 -12.65 15.62
N TYR A 79 1.00 -13.45 14.77
CA TYR A 79 -0.23 -14.19 15.09
C TYR A 79 0.10 -15.49 15.83
N ASP A 80 0.53 -15.35 17.08
CA ASP A 80 0.96 -16.46 17.94
C ASP A 80 -0.23 -17.03 18.76
N GLY A 81 -1.49 -16.76 18.39
CA GLY A 81 -2.68 -17.15 19.15
C GLY A 81 -2.90 -16.40 20.47
N GLY A 82 -2.08 -15.39 20.77
CA GLY A 82 -2.21 -14.54 21.96
C GLY A 82 -2.85 -13.18 21.65
N ASN A 83 -3.98 -12.87 22.29
CA ASN A 83 -4.71 -11.59 22.22
C ASN A 83 -3.91 -10.33 22.67
N ASN A 84 -2.60 -10.45 22.94
CA ASN A 84 -1.78 -9.39 23.53
C ASN A 84 -0.76 -8.74 22.58
N VAL A 85 -0.66 -9.15 21.31
CA VAL A 85 0.39 -8.64 20.40
C VAL A 85 -0.05 -7.37 19.62
N ASN A 86 -1.33 -6.98 19.70
CA ASN A 86 -1.92 -5.84 18.98
C ASN A 86 -1.88 -4.48 19.72
N ARG A 87 -0.74 -4.05 20.29
CA ARG A 87 -0.68 -2.65 20.78
C ARG A 87 0.47 -1.77 20.32
N HIS A 88 1.55 -2.29 19.73
CA HIS A 88 2.71 -1.45 19.43
C HIS A 88 3.40 -1.77 18.09
N GLY A 89 3.68 -0.72 17.30
CA GLY A 89 4.38 -0.83 16.02
C GLY A 89 3.41 -0.92 14.82
N ASP A 90 3.82 -0.54 13.60
CA ASP A 90 3.09 -0.41 12.30
C ASP A 90 2.33 -1.67 11.80
N LEU A 91 1.56 -2.33 12.65
CA LEU A 91 0.78 -3.52 12.35
C LEU A 91 -0.59 -3.14 11.80
N GLN A 92 -1.22 -2.14 12.42
CA GLN A 92 -2.56 -1.70 12.09
C GLN A 92 -2.58 -0.18 11.92
N THR A 93 -3.24 0.29 10.87
CA THR A 93 -3.47 1.72 10.62
C THR A 93 -4.94 1.89 10.28
N ARG A 94 -5.63 2.78 11.00
CA ARG A 94 -6.99 3.19 10.64
C ARG A 94 -6.91 4.25 9.58
N ALA A 95 -7.80 4.18 8.60
CA ALA A 95 -7.87 5.13 7.53
C ALA A 95 -9.30 5.27 7.03
N GLU A 96 -9.64 6.46 6.53
CA GLU A 96 -10.93 6.69 5.89
C GLU A 96 -10.77 6.54 4.38
N LEU A 97 -11.60 5.69 3.78
CA LEU A 97 -11.59 5.43 2.34
C LEU A 97 -12.17 6.63 1.60
N LEU A 98 -11.33 7.36 0.87
CA LEU A 98 -11.71 8.55 0.12
C LEU A 98 -12.23 8.21 -1.28
N ASP A 99 -11.49 7.39 -2.01
CA ASP A 99 -11.81 7.04 -3.40
C ASP A 99 -11.18 5.69 -3.80
N ILE A 100 -11.71 5.10 -4.87
CA ILE A 100 -11.26 3.84 -5.44
C ILE A 100 -10.86 4.09 -6.89
N ARG A 101 -9.55 4.03 -7.14
CA ARG A 101 -8.94 4.24 -8.45
C ARG A 101 -8.79 2.92 -9.20
N HIS A 102 -8.36 3.01 -10.46
CA HIS A 102 -8.09 1.84 -11.28
C HIS A 102 -6.92 0.98 -10.75
N ASN A 103 -5.98 1.58 -10.04
CA ASN A 103 -4.73 0.95 -9.59
C ASN A 103 -4.61 0.82 -8.06
N GLY A 104 -5.63 1.21 -7.30
CA GLY A 104 -5.61 1.15 -5.84
C GLY A 104 -6.73 1.94 -5.18
N ILE A 105 -6.61 2.07 -3.87
CA ILE A 105 -7.50 2.89 -3.04
C ILE A 105 -6.77 4.14 -2.54
N GLU A 106 -7.54 5.18 -2.31
CA GLU A 106 -7.08 6.44 -1.73
C GLU A 106 -7.68 6.59 -0.35
N VAL A 107 -6.83 6.90 0.63
CA VAL A 107 -7.27 7.05 2.02
C VAL A 107 -6.80 8.36 2.62
N VAL A 108 -7.61 8.93 3.49
CA VAL A 108 -7.23 10.11 4.27
C VAL A 108 -6.22 9.67 5.33
N CYS A 109 -5.04 10.30 5.34
CA CYS A 109 -3.99 10.04 6.32
C CYS A 109 -3.98 11.09 7.43
N GLU A 110 -4.10 12.36 7.07
CA GLU A 110 -3.99 13.49 8.00
C GLU A 110 -4.63 14.75 7.39
N ILE A 111 -5.11 15.65 8.24
CA ILE A 111 -5.47 17.01 7.85
C ILE A 111 -4.27 17.90 8.17
N VAL A 112 -3.71 18.55 7.16
CA VAL A 112 -2.56 19.43 7.29
C VAL A 112 -2.98 20.89 7.14
N SER A 113 -2.41 21.74 7.99
CA SER A 113 -2.52 23.18 7.80
C SER A 113 -1.68 23.60 6.60
N THR A 114 -2.19 24.55 5.82
CA THR A 114 -1.48 25.10 4.67
C THR A 114 -1.51 26.62 4.71
N TRP A 115 -0.58 27.24 4.00
CA TRP A 115 -0.41 28.69 3.97
C TRP A 115 -0.19 29.18 2.54
N TRP A 116 -0.41 30.46 2.31
CA TRP A 116 -0.08 31.12 1.06
C TRP A 116 1.35 31.66 1.12
N ALA A 117 2.17 31.27 0.17
CA ALA A 117 3.49 31.83 -0.04
C ALA A 117 3.39 33.25 -0.65
N PRO A 118 4.46 34.07 -0.56
CA PRO A 118 4.47 35.41 -1.16
C PRO A 118 4.25 35.42 -2.68
N ASP A 119 4.60 34.33 -3.38
CA ASP A 119 4.37 34.14 -4.82
C ASP A 119 2.93 33.71 -5.15
N GLY A 120 2.05 33.61 -4.15
CA GLY A 120 0.66 33.20 -4.31
C GLY A 120 0.42 31.70 -4.35
N ARG A 121 1.47 30.87 -4.26
CA ARG A 121 1.34 29.40 -4.24
C ARG A 121 0.98 28.87 -2.87
N ARG A 122 0.40 27.66 -2.82
CA ARG A 122 0.18 26.95 -1.57
C ARG A 122 1.48 26.34 -1.03
N THR A 123 1.68 26.41 0.28
CA THR A 123 2.84 25.83 0.97
C THR A 123 2.45 25.16 2.29
N LEU A 124 3.28 24.21 2.74
CA LEU A 124 3.21 23.61 4.08
C LEU A 124 4.09 24.35 5.10
N THR A 125 4.85 25.35 4.66
CA THR A 125 5.64 26.19 5.55
C THR A 125 4.77 27.32 6.08
N GLU A 126 4.77 27.50 7.39
CA GLU A 126 3.99 28.54 8.05
C GLU A 126 4.37 29.94 7.52
N THR A 127 3.36 30.69 7.09
CA THR A 127 3.49 32.10 6.70
C THR A 127 2.43 32.94 7.41
N ALA A 128 2.53 34.27 7.30
CA ALA A 128 1.55 35.18 7.88
C ALA A 128 0.12 35.03 7.30
N ARG A 129 -0.04 34.36 6.15
CA ARG A 129 -1.33 34.22 5.46
C ARG A 129 -1.77 32.76 5.43
N ALA A 130 -2.64 32.40 6.37
CA ALA A 130 -3.27 31.07 6.40
C ALA A 130 -4.06 30.79 5.13
N ALA A 131 -3.93 29.57 4.62
CA ALA A 131 -4.75 29.01 3.57
C ALA A 131 -5.69 27.94 4.17
N PRO A 132 -6.73 27.50 3.46
CA PRO A 132 -7.59 26.44 3.99
C PRO A 132 -6.79 25.15 4.26
N ASN A 133 -7.24 24.31 5.17
CA ASN A 133 -6.55 23.04 5.44
C ASN A 133 -6.63 22.10 4.24
N ALA A 134 -5.59 21.30 4.03
CA ALA A 134 -5.56 20.26 3.01
C ALA A 134 -5.65 18.87 3.66
N MET A 135 -6.26 17.92 2.96
CA MET A 135 -6.20 16.52 3.34
C MET A 135 -5.00 15.87 2.66
N MET A 136 -4.12 15.26 3.46
CA MET A 136 -3.05 14.41 2.95
C MET A 136 -3.61 13.03 2.65
N ILE A 137 -3.58 12.63 1.38
CA ILE A 137 -4.15 11.39 0.89
C ILE A 137 -3.02 10.41 0.57
N GLY A 138 -3.08 9.23 1.20
CA GLY A 138 -2.19 8.12 0.92
C GLY A 138 -2.78 7.19 -0.13
N VAL A 139 -2.00 6.85 -1.15
CA VAL A 139 -2.45 5.92 -2.20
C VAL A 139 -1.92 4.52 -1.93
N VAL A 140 -2.82 3.57 -1.67
CA VAL A 140 -2.52 2.14 -1.47
C VAL A 140 -2.81 1.37 -2.76
N PRO A 141 -1.79 0.93 -3.51
CA PRO A 141 -2.00 0.19 -4.74
C PRO A 141 -2.67 -1.17 -4.52
N PHE A 142 -3.51 -1.64 -5.44
CA PHE A 142 -4.08 -3.01 -5.34
C PHE A 142 -3.02 -4.09 -5.33
N ARG A 143 -1.89 -3.87 -5.99
CA ARG A 143 -0.73 -4.78 -5.91
C ARG A 143 -0.10 -4.90 -4.51
N PHE A 144 -0.45 -4.01 -3.58
CA PHE A 144 -0.03 -4.12 -2.19
C PHE A 144 -1.09 -4.83 -1.35
N ILE A 145 -2.35 -4.89 -1.80
CA ILE A 145 -3.41 -5.59 -1.08
C ILE A 145 -3.29 -7.10 -1.37
N GLU A 146 -3.27 -7.90 -0.31
CA GLU A 146 -3.19 -9.36 -0.36
C GLU A 146 -4.55 -10.01 -0.11
N HIS A 147 -5.39 -9.38 0.72
CA HIS A 147 -6.74 -9.86 1.00
C HIS A 147 -7.60 -8.72 1.57
N ILE A 148 -8.92 -8.80 1.37
CA ILE A 148 -9.90 -7.89 1.95
C ILE A 148 -10.93 -8.73 2.73
N ASN A 149 -10.98 -8.54 4.04
CA ASN A 149 -12.05 -9.08 4.88
C ASN A 149 -13.12 -7.99 5.07
N VAL A 150 -14.22 -8.14 4.34
CA VAL A 150 -15.36 -7.21 4.32
C VAL A 150 -16.10 -7.18 5.66
N SER A 151 -16.18 -8.32 6.35
CA SER A 151 -16.90 -8.48 7.62
C SER A 151 -16.22 -7.78 8.79
N GLY A 152 -14.94 -7.42 8.64
CA GLY A 152 -14.14 -6.77 9.67
C GLY A 152 -13.71 -7.72 10.80
N ASP A 153 -13.27 -7.13 11.91
CA ASP A 153 -13.03 -7.86 13.16
C ASP A 153 -14.30 -7.92 14.02
N GLU A 154 -14.31 -8.82 14.99
CA GLU A 154 -15.43 -9.06 15.93
C GLU A 154 -15.80 -7.82 16.77
N TYR A 155 -14.96 -6.79 16.78
CA TYR A 155 -15.10 -5.64 17.67
C TYR A 155 -15.61 -4.38 16.98
N ARG A 156 -15.17 -4.13 15.74
CA ARG A 156 -15.37 -2.86 15.04
C ARG A 156 -16.20 -3.01 13.78
N TYR A 157 -16.38 -4.23 13.27
CA TYR A 157 -17.09 -4.51 12.03
C TYR A 157 -16.60 -3.65 10.84
N SER A 158 -15.38 -3.11 10.94
CA SER A 158 -14.78 -2.24 9.94
C SER A 158 -13.97 -3.11 8.98
N PRO A 159 -14.14 -2.95 7.66
CA PRO A 159 -13.45 -3.78 6.68
C PRO A 159 -11.93 -3.75 6.85
N ILE A 160 -11.31 -4.93 6.81
CA ILE A 160 -9.87 -5.10 6.99
C ILE A 160 -9.22 -5.36 5.64
N TYR A 161 -8.25 -4.53 5.30
CA TYR A 161 -7.38 -4.69 4.15
C TYR A 161 -6.04 -5.21 4.65
N TYR A 162 -5.71 -6.44 4.27
CA TYR A 162 -4.39 -7.01 4.49
C TYR A 162 -3.46 -6.50 3.39
N VAL A 163 -2.47 -5.71 3.77
CA VAL A 163 -1.59 -4.96 2.87
C VAL A 163 -0.14 -5.35 3.10
N SER A 164 0.59 -5.64 2.03
CA SER A 164 2.05 -5.64 2.04
C SER A 164 2.59 -4.21 2.20
N TYR A 165 3.31 -3.93 3.28
CA TYR A 165 3.93 -2.62 3.49
C TYR A 165 5.22 -2.45 2.65
N ARG A 166 5.04 -2.27 1.34
CA ARG A 166 6.11 -2.14 0.32
C ARG A 166 6.41 -0.69 -0.06
N GLY A 167 5.65 0.25 0.49
CA GLY A 167 5.81 1.68 0.26
C GLY A 167 7.11 2.23 0.86
N PRO A 168 7.47 3.48 0.52
CA PRO A 168 8.59 4.16 1.14
C PRO A 168 8.47 4.10 2.67
N GLY A 169 9.51 3.60 3.32
CA GLY A 169 9.60 3.50 4.79
C GLY A 169 8.91 2.28 5.36
N LYS A 170 8.61 1.27 4.52
CA LYS A 170 7.75 0.13 4.86
C LYS A 170 6.37 0.61 5.30
N SER A 171 5.75 1.46 4.48
CA SER A 171 4.39 1.94 4.66
C SER A 171 3.43 1.24 3.68
N PRO A 172 2.11 1.29 3.91
CA PRO A 172 1.13 0.80 2.93
C PRO A 172 0.99 1.75 1.74
N TYR A 173 1.55 2.96 1.82
CA TYR A 173 1.34 4.02 0.84
C TYR A 173 2.45 4.02 -0.21
N SER A 174 2.07 4.11 -1.48
CA SER A 174 3.04 4.26 -2.57
C SER A 174 3.54 5.70 -2.72
N HIS A 175 2.65 6.67 -2.52
CA HIS A 175 2.89 8.10 -2.56
C HIS A 175 1.77 8.82 -1.80
N PHE A 176 1.99 10.10 -1.52
CA PHE A 176 1.00 10.99 -0.94
C PHE A 176 0.70 12.15 -1.89
N LYS A 177 -0.54 12.62 -1.86
CA LYS A 177 -0.98 13.83 -2.55
C LYS A 177 -1.81 14.69 -1.57
N TYR A 178 -1.91 15.97 -1.87
CA TYR A 178 -2.70 16.89 -1.07
C TYR A 178 -3.95 17.29 -1.85
N VAL A 179 -5.09 17.27 -1.16
CA VAL A 179 -6.37 17.61 -1.77
C VAL A 179 -7.17 18.57 -0.89
N GLU A 180 -8.00 19.37 -1.52
CA GLU A 180 -8.94 20.28 -0.86
C GLU A 180 -10.37 19.83 -1.16
N SER A 181 -11.21 19.78 -0.12
CA SER A 181 -12.64 19.50 -0.28
C SER A 181 -13.32 20.67 -0.99
N GLN A 182 -14.16 20.40 -1.98
CA GLN A 182 -14.90 21.45 -2.71
C GLN A 182 -16.21 21.88 -2.02
N GLY A 183 -16.38 21.57 -0.72
CA GLY A 183 -17.44 22.14 0.11
C GLY A 183 -18.87 21.66 -0.19
N SER A 184 -19.07 20.75 -1.16
CA SER A 184 -20.36 20.09 -1.35
C SER A 184 -20.53 18.93 -0.37
N PRO A 185 -21.77 18.66 0.11
CA PRO A 185 -22.07 17.39 0.75
C PRO A 185 -21.66 16.24 -0.19
N LEU A 186 -21.32 15.09 0.39
CA LEU A 186 -21.01 13.88 -0.37
C LEU A 186 -22.08 13.71 -1.45
N GLY A 187 -21.65 13.59 -2.71
CA GLY A 187 -22.58 13.57 -3.85
C GLY A 187 -23.58 12.41 -3.76
N PRO A 188 -24.57 12.32 -4.67
CA PRO A 188 -25.58 11.25 -4.66
C PRO A 188 -25.01 9.82 -4.62
N SER A 189 -23.74 9.65 -5.00
CA SER A 189 -22.98 8.40 -4.96
C SER A 189 -22.13 8.20 -3.69
N GLY A 190 -22.31 9.03 -2.65
CA GLY A 190 -21.50 9.03 -1.43
C GLY A 190 -20.04 9.45 -1.64
N ARG A 191 -19.71 10.13 -2.75
CA ARG A 191 -18.33 10.50 -3.11
C ARG A 191 -18.02 11.94 -2.72
N LEU A 192 -16.83 12.15 -2.15
CA LEU A 192 -16.33 13.49 -1.89
C LEU A 192 -15.75 14.09 -3.17
N TYR A 193 -16.25 15.26 -3.57
CA TYR A 193 -15.60 16.05 -4.61
C TYR A 193 -14.43 16.81 -4.00
N TYR A 194 -13.24 16.56 -4.53
CA TYR A 194 -12.01 17.21 -4.10
C TYR A 194 -11.15 17.59 -5.29
N ALA A 195 -10.38 18.66 -5.13
CA ALA A 195 -9.37 19.08 -6.09
C ALA A 195 -7.98 18.76 -5.55
N THR A 196 -7.06 18.36 -6.43
CA THR A 196 -5.66 18.17 -6.05
C THR A 196 -5.00 19.55 -5.95
N ILE A 197 -4.19 19.76 -4.92
CA ILE A 197 -3.41 20.99 -4.74
C ILE A 197 -2.03 20.77 -5.38
N ASP A 198 -1.90 21.13 -6.66
CA ASP A 198 -0.70 20.86 -7.46
C ASP A 198 0.56 21.55 -6.91
N ASP A 199 0.41 22.71 -6.27
CA ASP A 199 1.50 23.48 -5.66
C ASP A 199 2.27 22.68 -4.60
N LEU A 200 1.59 21.81 -3.86
CA LEU A 200 2.18 21.02 -2.79
C LEU A 200 2.92 19.77 -3.30
N LYS A 201 2.82 19.49 -4.61
CA LYS A 201 3.39 18.34 -5.33
C LYS A 201 3.04 16.97 -4.74
N GLU A 202 3.14 15.94 -5.57
CA GLU A 202 3.11 14.56 -5.08
C GLU A 202 4.36 14.28 -4.24
N LEU A 203 4.15 13.92 -2.97
CA LEU A 203 5.24 13.45 -2.12
C LEU A 203 5.47 11.97 -2.37
N ARG A 204 6.40 11.69 -3.28
CA ARG A 204 7.09 10.40 -3.34
C ARG A 204 8.23 10.45 -2.33
N ARG A 205 7.97 10.03 -1.09
CA ARG A 205 9.01 10.02 -0.05
C ARG A 205 10.26 9.29 -0.57
N GLY A 206 11.38 10.00 -0.62
CA GLY A 206 12.65 9.45 -1.08
C GLY A 206 13.09 8.28 -0.19
N ARG A 207 13.76 7.28 -0.78
CA ARG A 207 14.20 6.06 -0.06
C ARG A 207 14.97 6.37 1.23
N PHE A 208 15.77 7.45 1.25
CA PHE A 208 16.58 7.87 2.39
C PHE A 208 15.75 8.42 3.56
N VAL A 209 14.85 9.37 3.31
CA VAL A 209 13.96 9.94 4.36
C VAL A 209 13.08 8.85 4.97
N SER A 210 12.59 7.96 4.11
CA SER A 210 11.86 6.77 4.50
C SER A 210 12.68 5.79 5.34
N TRP A 211 13.95 5.60 5.03
CA TRP A 211 14.86 4.78 5.81
C TRP A 211 15.13 5.39 7.19
N LEU A 212 15.34 6.71 7.27
CA LEU A 212 15.50 7.42 8.54
C LEU A 212 14.26 7.29 9.43
N GLN A 213 13.05 7.42 8.87
CA GLN A 213 11.81 7.17 9.62
C GLN A 213 11.73 5.74 10.12
N LEU A 214 12.09 4.74 9.29
CA LEU A 214 12.13 3.34 9.71
C LEU A 214 13.12 3.12 10.86
N GLN A 215 14.30 3.75 10.83
CA GLN A 215 15.27 3.65 11.92
C GLN A 215 14.74 4.30 13.20
N ASN A 216 14.19 5.51 13.10
CA ASN A 216 13.56 6.19 14.24
C ASN A 216 12.40 5.36 14.82
N TYR A 217 11.65 4.69 13.95
CA TYR A 217 10.57 3.80 14.35
C TYR A 217 11.07 2.57 15.09
N ARG A 218 12.09 1.89 14.55
CA ARG A 218 12.73 0.73 15.20
C ARG A 218 13.30 1.07 16.57
N VAL A 219 13.93 2.22 16.70
CA VAL A 219 14.46 2.68 17.99
C VAL A 219 13.32 2.96 18.97
N ARG A 220 12.23 3.60 18.52
CA ARG A 220 11.04 3.82 19.35
C ARG A 220 10.37 2.51 19.77
N SER A 221 10.15 1.58 18.85
CA SER A 221 9.52 0.28 19.15
C SER A 221 10.39 -0.52 20.13
N TYR A 222 11.71 -0.56 19.93
CA TYR A 222 12.64 -1.23 20.83
C TYR A 222 12.64 -0.61 22.24
N ARG A 223 12.67 0.73 22.35
CA ARG A 223 12.57 1.42 23.65
C ARG A 223 11.25 1.12 24.35
N PHE A 224 10.16 1.07 23.59
CA PHE A 224 8.83 0.78 24.12
C PHE A 224 8.70 -0.68 24.60
N GLU A 225 9.19 -1.65 23.83
CA GLU A 225 9.26 -3.07 24.22
C GLU A 225 10.09 -3.29 25.50
N ARG A 226 11.18 -2.52 25.67
CA ARG A 226 12.00 -2.57 26.89
C ARG A 226 11.24 -2.00 28.10
N ALA A 227 10.41 -0.99 27.90
CA ALA A 227 9.60 -0.40 28.96
C ALA A 227 8.45 -1.34 29.39
N THR A 228 7.78 -2.00 28.44
CA THR A 228 6.70 -2.94 28.74
C THR A 228 7.20 -4.22 29.42
N ARG A 229 8.39 -4.73 29.03
CA ARG A 229 9.04 -5.84 29.76
C ARG A 229 9.36 -5.49 31.21
N LYS A 230 9.93 -4.31 31.47
CA LYS A 230 10.19 -3.83 32.84
C LYS A 230 8.92 -3.65 33.69
N GLY A 231 7.77 -3.36 33.07
CA GLY A 231 6.48 -3.30 33.77
C GLY A 231 5.94 -4.68 34.15
N LYS A 232 6.26 -5.71 33.35
CA LYS A 232 5.82 -7.10 33.59
C LYS A 232 6.57 -7.75 34.76
N ASP A 233 7.85 -7.43 34.93
CA ASP A 233 8.68 -7.91 36.05
C ASP A 233 8.34 -7.23 37.39
N ARG A 234 7.44 -6.25 37.41
CA ARG A 234 7.01 -5.50 38.60
C ARG A 234 5.62 -5.86 39.11
N LEU A 235 4.91 -6.78 38.45
CA LEU A 235 3.64 -7.28 38.98
C LEU A 235 3.95 -8.44 39.95
N PRO A 236 3.75 -8.27 41.27
CA PRO A 236 3.87 -9.38 42.21
C PRO A 236 2.81 -10.44 41.85
N GLY A 237 3.21 -11.70 41.93
CA GLY A 237 2.40 -12.86 41.55
C GLY A 237 0.97 -12.75 42.06
N ARG A 238 0.03 -12.81 41.13
CA ARG A 238 -1.35 -13.21 41.46
C ARG A 238 -1.37 -14.72 41.45
N SER A 239 -1.41 -15.27 42.66
CA SER A 239 -1.92 -16.59 43.02
C SER A 239 -3.23 -16.92 42.30
#